data_AF-A0A9P8F9I0-F1
#
_entry.id   AF-A0A9P8F9I0-F1
#
_cell.length_a   1.000
_cell.length_b   1.000
_cell.length_c   1.000
_cell.angle_alpha   90.00
_cell.angle_beta   90.00
_cell.angle_gamma   90.00
#
_symmetry.space_group_name_H-M   'P 1'
#
loop_
_entity.id
_entity.type
_entity.pdbx_description
1 polymer ?
#
loop_
_entity_poly.entity_id
_entity_poly.type
_entity_poly.pdbx_seq_one_letter_code
_entity_poly.pdbx_strand_id
1 'polypeptide(L)'
;MTDEKKYDYSVACHKLYLLCNKFDLPILRNESIDRYRQGLLEAQLVPDADEINEIYRSSPVGSPFRKLMAQIAARQIMDPDSEKNAESYRNCFKDNPDFAVDMVNAIKEGTGGILFDDPTDGDQAAYHEDPTPRQNGKGKGT
;
A
#
# COMPACT_ATOMS: atom_id res chain seq x y z
N MET A 1 -25.40 7.67 10.38
CA MET A 1 -24.15 7.71 11.18
C MET A 1 -23.15 8.52 10.37
N THR A 2 -22.47 9.51 10.96
CA THR A 2 -21.45 10.29 10.24
C THR A 2 -20.26 9.38 9.89
N ASP A 3 -19.46 9.74 8.88
CA ASP A 3 -18.32 8.91 8.46
C ASP A 3 -17.27 8.76 9.57
N GLU A 4 -17.07 9.82 10.36
CA GLU A 4 -16.28 9.78 11.60
C GLU A 4 -16.78 8.73 12.59
N LYS A 5 -18.10 8.64 12.81
CA LYS A 5 -18.68 7.63 13.71
C LYS A 5 -18.52 6.20 13.17
N LYS A 6 -18.57 6.01 11.85
CA LYS A 6 -18.30 4.70 11.22
C LYS A 6 -16.83 4.33 11.36
N TYR A 7 -15.94 5.31 11.30
CA TYR A 7 -14.51 5.11 11.52
C TYR A 7 -14.21 4.74 12.97
N ASP A 8 -14.78 5.47 13.95
CA ASP A 8 -14.69 5.15 15.37
C ASP A 8 -15.18 3.72 15.67
N TYR A 9 -16.27 3.32 15.01
CA TYR A 9 -16.79 1.96 15.11
C TYR A 9 -15.77 0.93 14.58
N SER A 10 -15.11 1.23 13.45
CA SER A 10 -14.04 0.38 12.91
C SER A 10 -12.89 0.27 13.90
N VAL A 11 -12.40 1.37 14.46
CA VAL A 11 -11.35 1.37 15.49
C VAL A 11 -11.76 0.52 16.72
N ALA A 12 -13.03 0.60 17.14
CA ALA A 12 -13.54 -0.25 18.23
C ALA A 12 -13.54 -1.75 17.87
N CYS A 13 -13.84 -2.11 16.61
CA CYS A 13 -13.76 -3.49 16.14
C CYS A 13 -12.33 -4.06 16.19
N HIS A 14 -11.31 -3.25 15.88
CA HIS A 14 -9.92 -3.68 16.05
C HIS A 14 -9.55 -3.93 17.52
N LYS A 15 -9.98 -3.04 18.43
CA LYS A 15 -9.80 -3.25 19.88
C LYS A 15 -10.50 -4.52 20.36
N LEU A 16 -11.71 -4.80 19.89
CA LEU A 16 -12.44 -6.03 20.19
C LEU A 16 -11.69 -7.27 19.66
N TYR A 17 -11.14 -7.20 18.44
CA TYR A 17 -10.33 -8.27 17.87
C TYR A 17 -9.15 -8.63 18.78
N LEU A 18 -8.42 -7.64 19.31
CA LEU A 18 -7.29 -7.86 20.20
C LEU A 18 -7.70 -8.55 21.50
N LEU A 19 -8.84 -8.15 22.08
CA LEU A 19 -9.40 -8.81 23.26
C LEU A 19 -9.81 -10.25 22.95
N CYS A 20 -10.50 -10.48 21.83
CA CYS A 20 -10.92 -11.82 21.42
C CYS A 20 -9.72 -12.74 21.17
N ASN A 21 -8.63 -12.21 20.61
CA ASN A 21 -7.40 -12.97 20.43
C ASN A 21 -6.76 -13.36 21.77
N LYS A 22 -6.80 -12.47 22.78
CA LYS A 22 -6.24 -12.74 24.11
C LYS A 22 -7.02 -13.78 24.91
N PHE A 23 -8.34 -13.81 24.76
CA PHE A 23 -9.23 -14.73 25.49
C PHE A 23 -9.60 -15.98 24.68
N ASP A 24 -8.97 -16.20 23.53
CA ASP A 24 -9.24 -17.30 22.61
C ASP A 24 -10.74 -17.44 22.26
N LEU A 25 -11.31 -16.33 21.77
CA LEU A 25 -12.70 -16.24 21.31
C LEU A 25 -12.74 -16.19 19.78
N PRO A 26 -12.50 -17.30 19.06
CA PRO A 26 -12.23 -17.29 17.62
C PRO A 26 -13.41 -16.80 16.77
N ILE A 27 -14.65 -17.12 17.15
CA ILE A 27 -15.86 -16.69 16.41
C ILE A 27 -15.98 -15.16 16.48
N LEU A 28 -15.90 -14.60 17.68
CA LEU A 28 -16.02 -13.15 17.87
C LEU A 28 -14.83 -12.40 17.27
N ARG A 29 -13.64 -13.01 17.27
CA ARG A 29 -12.45 -12.49 16.59
C ARG A 29 -12.69 -12.33 15.07
N ASN A 30 -13.30 -13.33 14.44
CA ASN A 30 -13.60 -13.29 13.00
C ASN A 30 -14.67 -12.24 12.68
N GLU A 31 -15.75 -12.19 13.45
CA GLU A 31 -16.79 -11.16 13.30
C GLU A 31 -16.20 -9.74 13.45
N SER A 32 -15.27 -9.55 14.39
CA SER A 32 -14.64 -8.25 14.63
C SER A 32 -13.88 -7.73 13.40
N ILE A 33 -13.10 -8.58 12.73
CA ILE A 33 -12.36 -8.14 11.55
C ILE A 33 -13.26 -7.93 10.33
N ASP A 34 -14.34 -8.70 10.20
CA ASP A 34 -15.29 -8.50 9.11
C ASP A 34 -16.07 -7.19 9.26
N ARG A 35 -16.46 -6.85 10.50
CA ARG A 35 -17.06 -5.54 10.81
C ARG A 35 -16.07 -4.39 10.60
N TYR A 36 -14.80 -4.58 10.91
CA TYR A 36 -13.75 -3.60 10.60
C TYR A 36 -13.67 -3.31 9.10
N ARG A 37 -13.57 -4.35 8.26
CA ARG A 37 -13.53 -4.22 6.80
C ARG A 37 -14.77 -3.53 6.24
N GLN A 38 -15.94 -3.92 6.74
CA GLN A 38 -17.21 -3.30 6.37
C GLN A 38 -17.22 -1.81 6.73
N GLY A 39 -16.75 -1.46 7.93
CA GLY A 39 -16.69 -0.08 8.38
C GLY A 39 -15.78 0.81 7.53
N LEU A 40 -14.61 0.32 7.12
CA LEU A 40 -13.74 1.04 6.18
C LEU A 40 -14.43 1.28 4.83
N LEU A 41 -15.11 0.26 4.29
CA LEU A 41 -15.82 0.36 3.02
C LEU A 41 -16.98 1.37 3.10
N GLU A 42 -17.79 1.30 4.16
CA GLU A 42 -18.96 2.17 4.35
C GLU A 42 -18.60 3.62 4.69
N ALA A 43 -17.45 3.84 5.34
CA ALA A 43 -16.92 5.17 5.61
C ALA A 43 -16.20 5.77 4.40
N GLN A 44 -15.80 4.94 3.42
CA GLN A 44 -14.87 5.33 2.36
C GLN A 44 -13.59 5.98 2.91
N LEU A 45 -13.22 5.61 4.13
CA LEU A 45 -12.03 6.10 4.82
C LEU A 45 -11.01 4.98 4.85
N VAL A 46 -9.79 5.33 4.50
CA VAL A 46 -8.63 4.45 4.52
C VAL A 46 -7.71 4.95 5.61
N PRO A 47 -7.20 4.08 6.51
CA PRO A 47 -6.28 4.50 7.56
C PRO A 47 -5.05 5.18 6.98
N ASP A 48 -4.51 6.15 7.70
CA ASP A 48 -3.24 6.78 7.36
C ASP A 48 -2.04 5.92 7.78
N ALA A 49 -0.82 6.41 7.50
CA ALA A 49 0.40 5.65 7.76
C ALA A 49 0.68 5.44 9.26
N ASP A 50 0.30 6.39 10.12
CA ASP A 50 0.52 6.27 11.56
C ASP A 50 -0.48 5.28 12.17
N GLU A 51 -1.74 5.32 11.73
CA GLU A 51 -2.77 4.36 12.11
C GLU A 51 -2.44 2.94 11.63
N ILE A 52 -1.96 2.82 10.40
CA ILE A 52 -1.45 1.55 9.84
C ILE A 52 -0.32 0.99 10.72
N ASN A 53 0.64 1.83 11.11
CA ASN A 53 1.74 1.41 11.97
C ASN A 53 1.23 0.88 13.32
N GLU A 54 0.31 1.61 13.96
CA GLU A 54 -0.26 1.23 15.25
C GLU A 54 -1.03 -0.10 15.15
N ILE A 55 -1.91 -0.24 14.17
CA ILE A 55 -2.73 -1.45 13.96
C ILE A 55 -1.83 -2.64 13.63
N TYR A 56 -0.85 -2.47 12.74
CA TYR A 56 0.05 -3.56 12.34
C TYR A 56 0.89 -4.07 13.52
N ARG A 57 1.46 -3.14 14.31
CA ARG A 57 2.31 -3.47 15.46
C ARG A 57 1.53 -4.13 16.60
N SER A 58 0.33 -3.66 16.89
CA SER A 58 -0.53 -4.21 17.95
C SER A 58 -1.17 -5.55 17.58
N SER A 59 -1.27 -5.86 16.28
CA SER A 59 -1.88 -7.10 15.81
C SER A 59 -0.88 -8.28 15.83
N PRO A 60 -1.35 -9.51 16.14
CA PRO A 60 -0.50 -10.70 16.12
C PRO A 60 0.17 -10.94 14.76
N VAL A 61 1.36 -11.55 14.77
CA VAL A 61 2.04 -12.02 13.56
C VAL A 61 1.13 -12.99 12.81
N GLY A 62 1.04 -12.85 11.48
CA GLY A 62 0.15 -13.68 10.65
C GLY A 62 -1.35 -13.37 10.79
N SER A 63 -1.72 -12.37 11.59
CA SER A 63 -3.12 -11.96 11.70
C SER A 63 -3.65 -11.38 10.40
N PRO A 64 -4.96 -11.51 10.12
CA PRO A 64 -5.53 -10.89 8.94
C PRO A 64 -5.56 -9.36 9.02
N PHE A 65 -5.37 -8.75 10.20
CA PHE A 65 -5.13 -7.30 10.34
C PHE A 65 -3.78 -6.88 9.77
N ARG A 66 -2.69 -7.61 10.07
CA ARG A 66 -1.38 -7.31 9.48
C ARG A 66 -1.42 -7.39 7.95
N LYS A 67 -2.05 -8.45 7.43
CA LYS A 67 -2.26 -8.60 5.98
C LYS A 67 -3.06 -7.44 5.39
N LEU A 68 -4.17 -7.06 6.03
CA LEU A 68 -5.03 -5.96 5.56
C LEU A 68 -4.28 -4.62 5.53
N MET A 69 -3.53 -4.29 6.58
CA MET A 69 -2.77 -3.04 6.65
C MET A 69 -1.69 -2.96 5.55
N ALA A 70 -0.96 -4.04 5.31
CA ALA A 70 0.02 -4.11 4.23
C ALA A 70 -0.65 -3.96 2.84
N GLN A 71 -1.82 -4.57 2.63
CA GLN A 71 -2.59 -4.43 1.39
C GLN A 71 -3.12 -2.99 1.17
N ILE A 72 -3.57 -2.33 2.24
CA ILE A 72 -4.01 -0.94 2.19
C ILE A 72 -2.85 -0.02 1.80
N ALA A 73 -1.71 -0.13 2.48
CA ALA A 73 -0.52 0.66 2.19
C ALA A 73 0.00 0.43 0.76
N ALA A 74 0.06 -0.84 0.33
CA ALA A 74 0.39 -1.19 -1.04
C ALA A 74 -0.53 -0.50 -2.04
N ARG A 75 -1.85 -0.51 -1.81
CA ARG A 75 -2.82 0.16 -2.68
C ARG A 75 -2.66 1.68 -2.69
N GLN A 76 -2.39 2.28 -1.53
CA GLN A 76 -2.16 3.73 -1.41
C GLN A 76 -0.88 4.18 -2.14
N ILE A 77 0.14 3.34 -2.26
CA ILE A 77 1.36 3.63 -3.05
C ILE A 77 1.14 3.38 -4.54
N MET A 78 0.36 2.36 -4.89
CA MET A 78 0.07 2.02 -6.30
C MET A 78 -0.95 2.95 -6.96
N ASP A 79 -1.70 3.73 -6.18
CA ASP A 79 -2.70 4.67 -6.66
C ASP A 79 -2.02 5.92 -7.28
N PRO A 80 -2.15 6.17 -8.60
CA PRO A 80 -1.52 7.32 -9.26
C PRO A 80 -2.02 8.67 -8.73
N ASP A 81 -3.23 8.72 -8.16
CA ASP A 81 -3.82 9.95 -7.62
C ASP A 81 -3.44 10.19 -6.15
N SER A 82 -2.69 9.26 -5.55
CA SER A 82 -2.25 9.34 -4.16
C SER A 82 -0.90 10.04 -4.05
N GLU A 83 -0.80 10.99 -3.13
CA GLU A 83 0.46 11.63 -2.74
C GLU A 83 1.34 10.73 -1.86
N LYS A 84 0.87 9.54 -1.48
CA LYS A 84 1.61 8.61 -0.60
C LYS A 84 2.67 7.86 -1.38
N ASN A 85 3.86 7.81 -0.80
CA ASN A 85 5.00 7.05 -1.32
C ASN A 85 5.64 6.22 -0.21
N ALA A 86 6.70 5.48 -0.52
CA ALA A 86 7.38 4.64 0.46
C ALA A 86 7.87 5.43 1.70
N GLU A 87 8.31 6.68 1.55
CA GLU A 87 8.77 7.50 2.68
C GLU A 87 7.62 7.83 3.65
N SER A 88 6.37 7.88 3.15
CA SER A 88 5.19 8.05 4.01
C SER A 88 5.05 6.93 5.05
N TYR A 89 5.63 5.75 4.80
CA TYR A 89 5.59 4.58 5.68
C TYR A 89 6.94 4.31 6.35
N ARG A 90 7.88 5.26 6.33
CA ARG A 90 9.21 5.09 6.94
C ARG A 90 9.15 4.58 8.39
N ASN A 91 8.21 5.10 9.18
CA ASN A 91 8.02 4.67 10.56
C ASN A 91 7.54 3.21 10.65
N CYS A 92 6.66 2.78 9.74
CA CYS A 92 6.23 1.38 9.65
C CYS A 92 7.43 0.46 9.40
N PHE A 93 8.32 0.83 8.47
CA PHE A 93 9.51 0.02 8.16
C PHE A 93 10.52 -0.02 9.31
N LYS A 94 10.69 1.09 10.02
CA LYS A 94 11.61 1.20 11.16
C LYS A 94 11.12 0.40 12.35
N ASP A 95 9.84 0.56 12.70
CA ASP A 95 9.25 -0.04 13.89
C ASP A 95 8.96 -1.52 13.69
N ASN A 96 8.71 -1.94 12.44
CA ASN A 96 8.38 -3.31 12.10
C ASN A 96 8.86 -3.71 10.69
N PRO A 97 10.09 -4.22 10.54
CA PRO A 97 10.64 -4.59 9.23
C PRO A 97 9.80 -5.61 8.45
N ASP A 98 9.04 -6.48 9.13
CA ASP A 98 8.14 -7.44 8.49
C ASP A 98 7.07 -6.73 7.65
N PHE A 99 6.67 -5.51 8.05
CA PHE A 99 5.72 -4.70 7.29
C PHE A 99 6.23 -4.39 5.88
N ALA A 100 7.53 -4.11 5.73
CA ALA A 100 8.12 -3.84 4.41
C ALA A 100 8.01 -5.08 3.50
N VAL A 101 8.29 -6.26 4.05
CA VAL A 101 8.18 -7.53 3.32
C VAL A 101 6.73 -7.80 2.92
N ASP A 102 5.79 -7.66 3.86
CA ASP A 102 4.37 -7.86 3.61
C ASP A 102 3.82 -6.88 2.57
N MET A 103 4.22 -5.60 2.65
CA MET A 103 3.78 -4.57 1.70
C MET A 103 4.30 -4.84 0.28
N VAL A 104 5.58 -5.19 0.13
CA VAL A 104 6.17 -5.55 -1.18
C VAL A 104 5.49 -6.79 -1.76
N ASN A 105 5.23 -7.80 -0.93
CA ASN A 105 4.49 -8.99 -1.37
C ASN A 105 3.06 -8.65 -1.78
N ALA A 106 2.37 -7.74 -1.06
CA ALA A 106 1.05 -7.27 -1.43
C ALA A 106 1.04 -6.49 -2.76
N ILE A 107 2.07 -5.68 -3.03
CA ILE A 107 2.25 -5.01 -4.33
C ILE A 107 2.43 -6.06 -5.44
N LYS A 108 3.28 -7.06 -5.23
CA LYS A 108 3.51 -8.15 -6.20
C LYS A 108 2.22 -8.93 -6.50
N GLU A 109 1.44 -9.25 -5.48
CA GLU A 109 0.14 -9.94 -5.63
C GLU A 109 -0.88 -9.06 -6.36
N GLY A 110 -0.92 -7.75 -6.04
CA GLY A 110 -1.88 -6.80 -6.60
C GLY A 110 -1.58 -6.39 -8.05
N THR A 111 -0.32 -6.43 -8.47
CA THR A 111 0.12 -6.08 -9.85
C THR A 111 -0.01 -7.24 -10.83
N GLY A 112 -0.37 -8.46 -10.38
CA GLY A 112 -0.58 -9.61 -11.25
C GLY A 112 0.69 -10.12 -11.97
N GLY A 113 1.87 -9.58 -11.64
CA GLY A 113 3.15 -10.05 -12.18
C GLY A 113 3.24 -10.00 -13.71
N ILE A 114 2.87 -8.88 -14.33
CA ILE A 114 3.22 -8.63 -15.74
C ILE A 114 4.31 -7.58 -15.75
N LEU A 115 5.56 -8.05 -15.88
CA LEU A 115 6.63 -7.20 -16.40
C LEU A 115 6.23 -6.90 -17.85
N PHE A 116 5.89 -5.65 -18.18
CA PHE A 116 5.75 -5.28 -19.58
C PHE A 116 7.06 -5.61 -20.28
N ASP A 117 6.99 -6.19 -21.48
CA ASP A 117 8.19 -6.44 -22.30
C ASP A 117 8.97 -5.14 -22.38
N ASP A 118 10.21 -5.16 -21.92
CA ASP A 118 11.11 -4.02 -22.04
C ASP A 118 11.29 -3.77 -23.54
N PRO A 119 10.87 -2.61 -24.08
CA PRO A 119 10.98 -2.33 -25.51
C PRO A 119 12.44 -2.11 -25.96
N THR A 120 13.42 -2.20 -25.06
CA THR A 120 14.85 -2.32 -25.37
C THR A 120 15.38 -3.76 -25.42
N ASP A 121 14.58 -4.76 -25.04
CA ASP A 121 14.94 -6.18 -25.11
C ASP A 121 14.50 -6.76 -26.48
N GLY A 122 15.16 -6.27 -27.54
CA GLY A 122 14.89 -6.61 -28.94
C GLY A 122 14.92 -5.37 -29.83
N ASP A 123 15.90 -5.35 -30.76
CA ASP A 123 16.24 -4.26 -31.69
C ASP A 123 16.56 -2.89 -31.03
N GLN A 124 17.84 -2.75 -30.64
CA GLN A 124 18.44 -1.64 -29.89
C GLN A 124 18.40 -0.26 -30.60
N ALA A 125 17.71 -0.09 -31.72
CA ALA A 125 17.80 1.12 -32.54
C ALA A 125 16.65 2.12 -32.34
N ALA A 126 15.53 1.73 -31.70
CA ALA A 126 14.33 2.57 -31.64
C ALA A 126 14.33 3.64 -30.54
N TYR A 127 15.20 3.52 -29.53
CA TYR A 127 15.17 4.36 -28.31
C TYR A 127 16.49 5.07 -27.97
N HIS A 128 17.50 5.02 -28.85
CA HIS A 128 18.74 5.77 -28.67
C HIS A 128 18.59 7.19 -29.22
N GLU A 129 18.97 8.20 -28.44
CA GLU A 129 19.22 9.54 -28.99
C GLU A 129 20.42 9.46 -29.94
N ASP A 130 20.24 9.94 -31.19
CA ASP A 130 21.30 9.99 -32.19
C ASP A 130 22.53 10.69 -31.60
N PRO A 131 23.73 10.07 -31.61
CA PRO A 131 24.93 10.66 -31.02
C PRO A 131 25.48 11.83 -31.86
N THR A 132 24.80 12.23 -32.94
CA THR A 132 25.21 13.39 -33.74
C THR A 132 25.07 14.66 -32.90
N PRO A 133 26.17 15.39 -32.64
CA PRO A 133 26.07 16.71 -32.06
C PRO A 133 25.29 17.57 -33.04
N ARG A 134 24.26 18.28 -32.56
CA ARG A 134 23.59 19.34 -33.34
C ARG A 134 24.64 20.33 -33.83
N GLN A 135 25.04 20.23 -35.09
CA GLN A 135 25.81 21.27 -35.73
C GLN A 135 24.89 22.48 -35.91
N ASN A 136 25.07 23.48 -35.06
CA ASN A 136 24.56 24.83 -35.29
C ASN A 136 25.25 25.41 -36.53
N GLY A 137 24.66 25.19 -37.70
CA GLY A 137 25.04 25.87 -38.94
C GLY A 137 24.62 27.35 -38.90
N LYS A 138 25.52 28.22 -38.44
CA LYS A 138 25.49 29.65 -38.76
C LYS A 138 26.06 29.86 -40.17
N GLY A 139 25.30 30.52 -41.04
CA GLY A 139 25.86 31.54 -41.95
C GLY A 139 25.73 31.34 -43.48
N LYS A 140 24.86 32.19 -44.07
CA LYS A 140 25.01 33.01 -45.29
C LYS A 140 25.62 32.43 -46.59
N GLY A 141 24.82 32.52 -47.67
CA GLY A 141 25.12 33.35 -48.84
C GLY A 141 25.86 32.69 -50.01
N THR A 142 25.16 32.50 -51.13
CA THR A 142 25.41 33.09 -52.46
C THR A 142 24.19 32.88 -53.34
#